data_AF-A0A2S6I3L6-F1
#
_entry.id   AF-A0A2S6I3L6-F1
#
_cell.length_a   1.000
_cell.length_b   1.000
_cell.length_c   1.000
_cell.angle_alpha   90.00
_cell.angle_beta   90.00
_cell.angle_gamma   90.00
#
_symmetry.space_group_name_H-M   'P 1'
#
loop_
_entity.id
_entity.type
_entity.pdbx_description
1 polymer ?
#
loop_
_entity_poly.entity_id
_entity_poly.type
_entity_poly.pdbx_seq_one_letter_code
_entity_poly.pdbx_strand_id
1 'polypeptide(L)'
;MLKRENLEIDRRSNQLYIRYRWRGTAAYFLLLFAAVWNGILLLSLLGGAGLAISVHLLIGLGVVYYGLCLLLNRTEITVDSHQLVVQHGPLPTFRTNENISSREVEQLYLQSAGTMKSGNKVTQLYALQLRTRAQEAFKLIGGISDRAVGEEIERTIEDYLQIRDAPVEERFELPDLGLLKKIIPADVRQQMEQVGKEAYGTADSTQLPTPAPVFTEEHHSDHLAYGFALCHAPVGALFRVKDVPYRLADVERFEWTGAGEQRPSRVLTATPQEKGASRQFYTHPDGNQWIYFAERPLDADERKMLGFQAFEPPASLRNGEERYYQLSHARGLRQSASGETPVEEWVYFSSRATTRFRAVRDTRGSWEVTVQEPLDSSYIEAVG
;
A
#
# COMPACT_ATOMS: atom_id res chain seq x y z
N MET A 1 5.06 -3.28 -12.82
CA MET A 1 6.08 -2.30 -12.38
C MET A 1 5.85 -0.99 -13.14
N LEU A 2 5.24 0.00 -12.50
CA LEU A 2 5.18 1.37 -13.01
C LEU A 2 6.48 2.06 -12.58
N LYS A 3 7.21 2.64 -13.54
CA LYS A 3 8.50 3.27 -13.28
C LYS A 3 8.46 4.70 -13.80
N ARG A 4 8.31 5.66 -12.88
CA ARG A 4 8.66 7.07 -13.13
C ARG A 4 10.10 7.28 -12.68
N GLU A 5 10.77 8.33 -13.14
CA GLU A 5 12.22 8.50 -12.93
C GLU A 5 12.67 8.40 -11.46
N ASN A 6 11.80 8.80 -10.52
CA ASN A 6 12.08 8.82 -9.08
C ASN A 6 11.17 7.92 -8.23
N LEU A 7 10.19 7.23 -8.83
CA LEU A 7 9.22 6.39 -8.13
C LEU A 7 9.24 4.96 -8.66
N GLU A 8 9.39 4.01 -7.74
CA GLU A 8 9.28 2.58 -7.99
C GLU A 8 8.25 2.00 -7.03
N ILE A 9 7.21 1.38 -7.58
CA ILE A 9 6.18 0.67 -6.82
C ILE A 9 6.25 -0.82 -7.19
N ASP A 10 6.39 -1.66 -6.18
CA ASP A 10 6.46 -3.11 -6.29
C ASP A 10 5.51 -3.77 -5.28
N ARG A 11 4.71 -4.74 -5.74
CA ARG A 11 3.77 -5.49 -4.90
C ARG A 11 4.27 -6.94 -4.84
N ARG A 12 4.65 -7.41 -3.67
CA ARG A 12 5.22 -8.76 -3.46
C ARG A 12 4.45 -9.49 -2.39
N SER A 13 3.88 -10.65 -2.74
CA SER A 13 3.16 -11.56 -1.84
C SER A 13 2.08 -10.86 -1.00
N ASN A 14 2.46 -10.29 0.14
CA ASN A 14 1.60 -9.54 1.05
C ASN A 14 2.29 -8.28 1.58
N GLN A 15 3.07 -7.60 0.72
CA GLN A 15 3.76 -6.37 1.05
C GLN A 15 3.78 -5.44 -0.16
N LEU A 16 3.57 -4.16 0.10
CA LEU A 16 3.72 -3.06 -0.84
C LEU A 16 5.04 -2.35 -0.56
N TYR A 17 5.89 -2.28 -1.57
CA TYR A 17 7.17 -1.60 -1.53
C TYR A 17 7.13 -0.36 -2.41
N ILE A 18 7.33 0.81 -1.81
CA ILE A 18 7.42 2.08 -2.52
C ILE A 18 8.80 2.67 -2.27
N ARG A 19 9.56 2.93 -3.34
CA ARG A 19 10.85 3.62 -3.27
C ARG A 19 10.77 4.96 -3.97
N TYR A 20 11.06 6.01 -3.23
CA TYR A 20 11.10 7.39 -3.73
C TYR A 20 12.51 7.97 -3.60
N ARG A 21 13.12 8.34 -4.73
CA ARG A 21 14.47 8.94 -4.76
C ARG A 21 14.39 10.44 -4.55
N TRP A 22 15.28 10.99 -3.72
CA TRP A 22 15.35 12.44 -3.44
C TRP A 22 16.03 13.24 -4.55
N ARG A 23 16.63 12.52 -5.51
CA ARG A 23 17.47 13.08 -6.56
C ARG A 23 16.69 14.04 -7.47
N GLY A 24 17.18 15.27 -7.54
CA GLY A 24 16.72 16.29 -8.48
C GLY A 24 17.87 17.11 -9.04
N THR A 25 17.60 17.94 -10.05
CA THR A 25 18.59 18.84 -10.67
C THR A 25 19.26 19.78 -9.66
N ALA A 26 18.51 20.19 -8.64
CA ALA A 26 19.01 21.02 -7.54
C ALA A 26 20.17 20.35 -6.77
N ALA A 27 20.16 19.02 -6.61
CA ALA A 27 21.22 18.30 -5.89
C ALA A 27 22.58 18.43 -6.62
N TYR A 28 22.56 18.29 -7.95
CA TYR A 28 23.76 18.44 -8.79
C TYR A 28 24.30 19.87 -8.75
N PHE A 29 23.41 20.85 -8.88
CA PHE A 29 23.79 22.26 -8.80
C PHE A 29 24.39 22.59 -7.42
N LEU A 30 23.75 22.14 -6.34
CA LEU A 30 24.21 22.39 -4.98
C LEU A 30 25.60 21.79 -4.73
N LEU A 31 25.86 20.58 -5.21
CA LEU A 31 27.18 19.93 -5.09
C LEU A 31 28.26 20.67 -5.89
N LEU A 32 27.96 21.09 -7.12
CA LEU A 32 28.89 21.88 -7.93
C LEU A 32 29.21 23.22 -7.24
N PHE A 33 28.18 23.93 -6.80
CA PHE A 33 28.32 25.18 -6.07
C PHE A 33 29.17 25.00 -4.82
N ALA A 34 28.87 23.99 -4.00
CA ALA A 34 29.59 23.72 -2.77
C ALA A 34 31.06 23.35 -3.04
N ALA A 35 31.34 22.60 -4.11
CA ALA A 35 32.71 22.27 -4.50
C ALA A 35 33.53 23.52 -4.87
N VAL A 36 32.98 24.40 -5.70
CA VAL A 36 33.65 25.66 -6.09
C VAL A 36 33.84 26.58 -4.89
N TRP A 37 32.77 26.78 -4.10
CA TRP A 37 32.80 27.61 -2.89
C TRP A 37 33.85 27.12 -1.89
N ASN A 38 33.85 25.83 -1.56
CA ASN A 38 34.83 25.25 -0.64
C ASN A 38 36.25 25.30 -1.18
N GLY A 39 36.44 25.15 -2.49
CA GLY A 39 37.75 25.31 -3.13
C GLY A 39 38.33 26.71 -2.91
N ILE A 40 37.52 27.75 -3.14
CA ILE A 40 37.94 29.15 -2.92
C ILE A 40 38.25 29.42 -1.45
N LEU A 41 37.41 28.95 -0.53
CA LEU A 41 37.64 29.11 0.90
C LEU A 41 38.90 28.38 1.39
N LEU A 42 39.15 27.18 0.86
CA LEU A 42 40.33 26.41 1.21
C LEU A 42 41.61 27.12 0.75
N LEU A 43 41.63 27.65 -0.48
CA LEU A 43 42.76 28.46 -0.96
C LEU A 43 42.98 29.72 -0.10
N SER A 44 41.89 30.37 0.31
CA SER A 44 41.96 31.55 1.20
C SER A 44 42.53 31.19 2.58
N LEU A 45 42.11 30.05 3.14
CA LEU A 45 42.62 29.52 4.41
C LEU A 45 44.12 29.21 4.32
N LEU A 46 44.57 28.57 3.23
CA LEU A 46 45.98 28.29 2.98
C LEU A 46 46.82 29.57 2.78
N GLY A 47 46.19 30.64 2.29
CA GLY A 47 46.79 31.98 2.19
C GLY A 47 46.89 32.74 3.53
N GLY A 48 46.52 32.11 4.65
CA GLY A 48 46.61 32.70 5.99
C GLY A 48 45.33 33.39 6.46
N ALA A 49 44.19 33.16 5.80
CA ALA A 49 42.93 33.67 6.32
C ALA A 49 42.58 33.02 7.66
N GLY A 50 42.11 33.83 8.62
CA GLY A 50 41.90 33.39 10.00
C GLY A 50 40.66 32.54 10.24
N LEU A 51 40.36 32.32 11.53
CA LEU A 51 39.29 31.45 12.05
C LEU A 51 37.90 31.67 11.42
N ALA A 52 37.58 32.88 11.00
CA ALA A 52 36.32 33.18 10.32
C ALA A 52 36.13 32.34 9.04
N ILE A 53 37.18 32.14 8.24
CA ILE A 53 37.12 31.30 7.03
C ILE A 53 36.92 29.82 7.38
N SER A 54 37.52 29.35 8.48
CA SER A 54 37.33 27.97 8.96
C SER A 54 35.86 27.65 9.28
N VAL A 55 35.13 28.59 9.89
CA VAL A 55 33.69 28.43 10.17
C VAL A 55 32.88 28.33 8.87
N HIS A 56 33.18 29.17 7.88
CA HIS A 56 32.50 29.12 6.58
C HIS A 56 32.78 27.82 5.84
N LEU A 57 34.01 27.29 5.95
CA LEU A 57 34.37 26.00 5.37
C LEU A 57 33.58 24.86 6.04
N LEU A 58 33.38 24.90 7.36
CA LEU A 58 32.54 23.92 8.07
C LEU A 58 31.08 23.95 7.58
N ILE A 59 30.51 25.15 7.39
CA ILE A 59 29.17 25.29 6.78
C ILE A 59 29.16 24.69 5.38
N GLY A 60 30.18 24.98 4.58
CA GLY A 60 30.32 24.45 3.23
C GLY A 60 30.44 22.93 3.18
N LEU A 61 31.08 22.29 4.16
CA LEU A 61 31.06 20.82 4.33
C LEU A 61 29.65 20.31 4.63
N GLY A 62 28.88 21.03 5.45
CA GLY A 62 27.47 20.73 5.70
C GLY A 62 26.63 20.80 4.41
N VAL A 63 26.87 21.80 3.55
CA VAL A 63 26.20 21.91 2.25
C VAL A 63 26.57 20.76 1.32
N VAL A 64 27.85 20.36 1.25
CA VAL A 64 28.28 19.17 0.49
C VAL A 64 27.57 17.94 0.99
N TYR A 65 27.56 17.71 2.31
CA TYR A 65 26.90 16.56 2.92
C TYR A 65 25.40 16.52 2.59
N TYR A 66 24.71 17.65 2.74
CA TYR A 66 23.30 17.76 2.39
C TYR A 66 23.05 17.49 0.89
N GLY A 67 23.91 18.00 0.01
CA GLY A 67 23.87 17.68 -1.43
C GLY A 67 24.05 16.19 -1.72
N LEU A 68 24.94 15.50 -0.99
CA LEU A 68 25.13 14.06 -1.09
C LEU A 68 23.91 13.29 -0.60
N CYS A 69 23.28 13.71 0.50
CA CYS A 69 22.01 13.14 0.96
C CYS A 69 20.92 13.27 -0.12
N LEU A 70 20.74 14.45 -0.73
CA LEU A 70 19.76 14.62 -1.82
C LEU A 70 20.04 13.72 -3.04
N LEU A 71 21.32 13.52 -3.36
CA LEU A 71 21.73 12.73 -4.53
C LEU A 71 21.57 11.22 -4.31
N LEU A 72 21.99 10.74 -3.14
CA LEU A 72 22.13 9.31 -2.85
C LEU A 72 20.94 8.74 -2.09
N ASN A 73 20.26 9.55 -1.27
CA ASN A 73 19.20 9.03 -0.44
C ASN A 73 17.89 8.81 -1.17
N ARG A 74 17.16 7.86 -0.63
CA ARG A 74 15.80 7.49 -1.00
C ARG A 74 15.00 7.23 0.25
N THR A 75 13.69 7.38 0.12
CA THR A 75 12.72 6.92 1.09
C THR A 75 12.16 5.59 0.63
N GLU A 76 12.23 4.58 1.48
CA GLU A 76 11.59 3.28 1.27
C GLU A 76 10.41 3.21 2.23
N ILE A 77 9.20 3.09 1.68
CA ILE A 77 7.99 2.78 2.43
C ILE A 77 7.66 1.32 2.17
N THR A 78 7.63 0.52 3.23
CA THR A 78 7.14 -0.86 3.19
C THR A 78 5.83 -0.90 3.93
N VAL A 79 4.77 -1.38 3.29
CA VAL A 79 3.44 -1.52 3.89
C VAL A 79 3.05 -2.98 3.85
N ASP A 80 2.61 -3.51 4.99
CA ASP A 80 1.99 -4.81 5.11
C ASP A 80 0.70 -4.73 5.95
N SER A 81 0.03 -5.85 6.18
CA SER A 81 -1.24 -5.89 6.92
C SER A 81 -1.10 -5.52 8.42
N HIS A 82 0.12 -5.43 8.94
CA HIS A 82 0.42 -5.15 10.35
C HIS A 82 1.07 -3.79 10.57
N GLN A 83 1.97 -3.37 9.68
CA GLN A 83 2.78 -2.16 9.84
C GLN A 83 3.06 -1.42 8.51
N LEU A 84 3.28 -0.11 8.66
CA LEU A 84 3.82 0.81 7.67
C LEU A 84 5.18 1.30 8.19
N VAL A 85 6.25 0.91 7.49
CA VAL A 85 7.63 1.23 7.85
C VAL A 85 8.19 2.24 6.85
N VAL A 86 8.70 3.37 7.35
CA VAL A 86 9.37 4.40 6.55
C VAL A 86 10.85 4.44 6.89
N GLN A 87 11.70 4.28 5.89
CA GLN A 87 13.15 4.31 6.05
C GLN A 87 13.78 5.32 5.11
N HIS A 88 14.77 6.06 5.61
CA HIS A 88 15.57 7.00 4.83
C HIS A 88 17.04 6.58 4.82
N GLY A 89 17.63 6.46 3.63
CA GLY A 89 19.04 6.05 3.51
C GLY A 89 19.52 6.07 2.05
N PRO A 90 20.80 5.73 1.78
CA PRO A 90 21.72 5.05 2.68
C PRO A 90 22.54 5.95 3.61
N LEU A 91 22.67 7.25 3.32
CA LEU A 91 23.38 8.17 4.22
C LEU A 91 22.46 8.56 5.38
N PRO A 92 23.02 8.77 6.60
CA PRO A 92 22.26 9.30 7.73
C PRO A 92 21.57 10.61 7.35
N THR A 93 20.39 10.85 7.90
CA THR A 93 19.66 12.10 7.70
C THR A 93 19.07 12.57 9.01
N PHE A 94 18.63 13.82 9.06
CA PHE A 94 17.87 14.34 10.18
C PHE A 94 16.42 13.84 10.24
N ARG A 95 16.00 12.99 9.29
CA ARG A 95 14.68 12.36 9.32
C ARG A 95 14.77 11.04 10.08
N THR A 96 13.82 10.84 10.98
CA THR A 96 13.67 9.60 11.74
C THR A 96 13.03 8.53 10.88
N ASN A 97 13.44 7.27 11.08
CA ASN A 97 12.74 6.14 10.51
C ASN A 97 11.53 5.83 11.38
N GLU A 98 10.36 5.65 10.78
CA GLU A 98 9.11 5.44 11.50
C GLU A 98 8.60 4.02 11.28
N ASN A 99 7.99 3.44 12.31
CA ASN A 99 7.25 2.18 12.22
C ASN A 99 5.88 2.38 12.87
N ILE A 100 4.85 2.43 12.03
CA ILE A 100 3.47 2.77 12.41
C ILE A 100 2.62 1.52 12.21
N SER A 101 1.73 1.19 13.15
CA SER A 101 0.83 0.06 12.92
C SER A 101 -0.16 0.39 11.79
N SER A 102 -0.32 -0.52 10.83
CA SER A 102 -1.27 -0.36 9.72
C SER A 102 -2.71 -0.15 10.21
N ARG A 103 -3.04 -0.63 11.41
CA ARG A 103 -4.36 -0.44 12.04
C ARG A 103 -4.57 0.95 12.61
N GLU A 104 -3.49 1.63 12.97
CA GLU A 104 -3.53 3.00 13.51
C GLU A 104 -3.64 4.03 12.41
N VAL A 105 -3.31 3.68 11.16
CA VAL A 105 -3.46 4.56 10.01
C VAL A 105 -4.95 4.82 9.77
N GLU A 106 -5.36 6.07 9.96
CA GLU A 106 -6.71 6.52 9.66
C GLU A 106 -6.81 7.02 8.24
N GLN A 107 -5.82 7.80 7.81
CA GLN A 107 -5.83 8.47 6.51
C GLN A 107 -4.41 8.83 6.04
N LEU A 108 -4.19 8.83 4.72
CA LEU A 108 -3.05 9.48 4.09
C LEU A 108 -3.53 10.72 3.33
N TYR A 109 -2.68 11.73 3.22
CA TYR A 109 -3.00 12.92 2.43
C TYR A 109 -1.76 13.69 1.99
N LEU A 110 -1.89 14.43 0.89
CA LEU A 110 -0.88 15.40 0.49
C LEU A 110 -1.12 16.77 1.12
N GLN A 111 -0.07 17.29 1.75
CA GLN A 111 -0.02 18.66 2.26
C GLN A 111 0.97 19.48 1.44
N SER A 112 0.63 20.73 1.09
CA SER A 112 1.61 21.62 0.49
C SER A 112 2.71 21.96 1.49
N ALA A 113 3.95 21.62 1.16
CA ALA A 113 5.13 21.82 2.01
C ALA A 113 5.88 23.13 1.68
N GLY A 114 5.33 23.97 0.79
CA GLY A 114 5.90 25.25 0.39
C GLY A 114 6.11 25.38 -1.12
N THR A 115 6.79 26.45 -1.52
CA THR A 115 7.09 26.76 -2.92
C THR A 115 8.57 27.04 -3.13
N MET A 116 9.15 26.49 -4.20
CA MET A 116 10.49 26.81 -4.65
C MET A 116 10.42 27.75 -5.85
N LYS A 117 10.98 28.96 -5.72
CA LYS A 117 11.10 29.90 -6.84
C LYS A 117 12.46 29.72 -7.52
N SER A 118 12.45 29.48 -8.83
CA SER A 118 13.64 29.43 -9.67
C SER A 118 13.41 30.35 -10.87
N GLY A 119 14.02 31.54 -10.85
CA GLY A 119 13.73 32.61 -11.80
C GLY A 119 12.25 33.03 -11.75
N ASN A 120 11.58 32.95 -12.90
CA ASN A 120 10.15 33.26 -13.04
C ASN A 120 9.22 32.07 -12.80
N LYS A 121 9.76 30.87 -12.51
CA LYS A 121 8.96 29.66 -12.26
C LYS A 121 8.84 29.41 -10.76
N VAL A 122 7.61 29.26 -10.29
CA VAL A 122 7.30 28.81 -8.92
C VAL A 122 6.87 27.35 -8.99
N THR A 123 7.59 26.47 -8.30
CA THR A 123 7.28 25.05 -8.19
C THR A 123 6.73 24.78 -6.80
N GLN A 124 5.51 24.25 -6.71
CA GLN A 124 4.93 23.83 -5.44
C GLN A 124 5.54 22.49 -5.00
N LEU A 125 5.86 22.39 -3.72
CA LEU A 125 6.36 21.17 -3.09
C LEU A 125 5.25 20.58 -2.22
N TYR A 126 5.19 19.26 -2.19
CA TYR A 126 4.22 18.49 -1.44
C TYR A 126 4.93 17.56 -0.44
N ALA A 127 4.24 17.26 0.63
CA ALA A 127 4.59 16.23 1.60
C ALA A 127 3.43 15.25 1.74
N LEU A 128 3.75 13.96 1.72
CA LEU A 128 2.81 12.91 2.07
C LEU A 128 2.80 12.78 3.59
N GLN A 129 1.65 13.10 4.17
CA GLN A 129 1.36 13.00 5.59
C GLN A 129 0.49 11.77 5.84
N LEU A 130 0.62 11.23 7.04
CA LEU A 130 -0.21 10.17 7.58
C LEU A 130 -0.88 10.69 8.85
N ARG A 131 -2.20 10.51 8.96
CA ARG A 131 -2.93 10.75 10.20
C ARG A 131 -3.25 9.43 10.88
N THR A 132 -2.92 9.31 12.16
CA THR A 132 -3.31 8.16 12.97
C THR A 132 -4.70 8.36 13.58
N ARG A 133 -5.33 7.27 14.04
CA ARG A 133 -6.60 7.32 14.78
C ARG A 133 -6.51 8.15 16.07
N ALA A 134 -5.32 8.28 16.64
CA ALA A 134 -5.04 9.17 17.77
C ALA A 134 -4.95 10.66 17.37
N GLN A 135 -5.22 10.99 16.10
CA GLN A 135 -5.11 12.32 15.50
C GLN A 135 -3.67 12.88 15.47
N GLU A 136 -2.67 12.01 15.50
CA GLU A 136 -1.27 12.39 15.32
C GLU A 136 -0.91 12.40 13.84
N ALA A 137 -0.12 13.39 13.41
CA ALA A 137 0.30 13.55 12.02
C ALA A 137 1.79 13.21 11.86
N PHE A 138 2.11 12.32 10.92
CA PHE A 138 3.46 11.86 10.61
C PHE A 138 3.81 12.15 9.16
N LYS A 139 4.97 12.77 8.94
CA LYS A 139 5.49 13.05 7.59
C LYS A 139 6.22 11.85 7.04
N LEU A 140 5.60 11.13 6.10
CA LEU A 140 6.20 9.95 5.46
C LEU A 140 7.24 10.35 4.41
N ILE A 141 6.87 11.25 3.49
CA ILE A 141 7.73 11.75 2.41
C ILE A 141 7.53 13.26 2.30
N GLY A 142 8.58 13.99 1.93
CA GLY A 142 8.49 15.42 1.66
C GLY A 142 9.44 15.85 0.57
N GLY A 143 9.11 16.97 -0.08
CA GLY A 143 9.86 17.47 -1.23
C GLY A 143 9.41 16.82 -2.55
N ILE A 144 8.15 16.38 -2.62
CA ILE A 144 7.57 15.86 -3.85
C ILE A 144 7.21 17.07 -4.73
N SER A 145 7.85 17.21 -5.89
CA SER A 145 7.62 18.36 -6.78
C SER A 145 6.49 18.14 -7.78
N ASP A 146 6.06 16.89 -7.97
CA ASP A 146 4.97 16.50 -8.86
C ASP A 146 3.80 15.98 -8.02
N ARG A 147 2.70 16.74 -8.00
CA ARG A 147 1.49 16.39 -7.24
C ARG A 147 0.97 15.01 -7.62
N ALA A 148 0.96 14.68 -8.90
CA ALA A 148 0.43 13.40 -9.39
C ALA A 148 1.25 12.20 -8.88
N VAL A 149 2.56 12.39 -8.66
CA VAL A 149 3.42 11.37 -8.02
C VAL A 149 3.04 11.18 -6.56
N GLY A 150 2.73 12.27 -5.84
CA GLY A 150 2.25 12.19 -4.48
C GLY A 150 0.91 11.44 -4.37
N GLU A 151 -0.05 11.78 -5.22
CA GLU A 151 -1.40 11.19 -5.24
C GLU A 151 -1.34 9.70 -5.64
N GLU A 152 -0.42 9.33 -6.52
CA GLU A 152 -0.16 7.94 -6.88
C GLU A 152 0.37 7.13 -5.68
N ILE A 153 1.28 7.70 -4.88
CA ILE A 153 1.80 7.05 -3.66
C ILE A 153 0.68 6.92 -2.62
N GLU A 154 -0.05 8.00 -2.34
CA GLU A 154 -1.19 8.05 -1.42
C GLU A 154 -2.21 6.96 -1.76
N ARG A 155 -2.79 7.01 -2.96
CA ARG A 155 -3.80 6.04 -3.42
C ARG A 155 -3.28 4.61 -3.38
N THR A 156 -2.02 4.38 -3.75
CA THR A 156 -1.45 3.03 -3.73
C THR A 156 -1.39 2.46 -2.31
N ILE A 157 -1.06 3.28 -1.31
CA ILE A 157 -1.02 2.86 0.08
C ILE A 157 -2.45 2.66 0.60
N GLU A 158 -3.36 3.59 0.30
CA GLU A 158 -4.76 3.51 0.74
C GLU A 158 -5.48 2.30 0.15
N ASP A 159 -5.34 2.06 -1.15
CA ASP A 159 -5.88 0.87 -1.83
C ASP A 159 -5.35 -0.42 -1.18
N TYR A 160 -4.07 -0.43 -0.80
CA TYR A 160 -3.43 -1.59 -0.19
C TYR A 160 -3.92 -1.82 1.25
N LEU A 161 -4.10 -0.75 2.03
CA LEU A 161 -4.61 -0.80 3.40
C LEU A 161 -6.14 -0.82 3.50
N GLN A 162 -6.85 -0.73 2.37
CA GLN A 162 -8.30 -0.60 2.28
C GLN A 162 -8.83 0.61 3.07
N ILE A 163 -8.08 1.69 3.06
CA ILE A 163 -8.48 2.97 3.66
C ILE A 163 -9.37 3.70 2.65
N ARG A 164 -10.49 4.24 3.12
CA ARG A 164 -11.37 5.07 2.29
C ARG A 164 -10.80 6.47 2.24
N ASP A 165 -10.53 6.96 1.04
CA ASP A 165 -10.19 8.36 0.82
C ASP A 165 -11.31 9.26 1.35
N ALA A 166 -10.92 10.28 2.11
CA ALA A 166 -11.82 11.26 2.70
C ALA A 166 -11.28 12.66 2.39
N PRO A 167 -12.12 13.65 2.09
CA PRO A 167 -11.63 15.00 1.90
C PRO A 167 -10.97 15.49 3.20
N VAL A 168 -9.67 15.76 3.16
CA VAL A 168 -8.97 16.42 4.26
C VAL A 168 -9.25 17.91 4.15
N GLU A 169 -9.93 18.46 5.16
CA GLU A 169 -9.94 19.91 5.33
C GLU A 169 -8.48 20.37 5.44
N GLU A 170 -8.01 21.16 4.47
CA GLU A 170 -6.68 21.73 4.49
C GLU A 170 -6.54 22.61 5.74
N ARG A 171 -6.08 22.00 6.83
CA ARG A 171 -5.77 22.73 8.04
C ARG A 171 -4.50 23.51 7.74
N PHE A 172 -4.65 24.83 7.68
CA PHE A 172 -3.50 25.73 7.61
C PHE A 172 -2.65 25.52 8.86
N GLU A 173 -1.58 24.74 8.72
CA GLU A 173 -0.52 24.69 9.69
C GLU A 173 0.49 25.75 9.29
N LEU A 174 0.80 26.65 10.22
CA LEU A 174 1.92 27.56 10.04
C LEU A 174 3.15 26.73 9.66
N PRO A 175 3.90 27.12 8.61
CA PRO A 175 5.10 26.40 8.21
C PRO A 175 5.97 26.18 9.45
N ASP A 176 6.59 25.01 9.59
CA ASP A 176 7.45 24.73 10.74
C ASP A 176 8.60 25.73 10.78
N LEU A 177 8.43 26.78 11.60
CA LEU A 177 9.37 27.88 11.75
C LEU A 177 10.63 27.44 12.52
N GLY A 178 10.72 26.17 12.96
CA GLY A 178 11.90 25.61 13.62
C GLY A 178 12.38 26.48 14.79
N LEU A 179 13.65 26.93 14.73
CA LEU A 179 14.22 27.81 15.75
C LEU A 179 13.52 29.17 15.86
N LEU A 180 12.95 29.70 14.77
CA LEU A 180 12.20 30.97 14.80
C LEU A 180 10.92 30.85 15.63
N LYS A 181 10.32 29.65 15.73
CA LYS A 181 9.17 29.41 16.62
C LYS A 181 9.52 29.70 18.07
N LYS A 182 10.79 29.66 18.50
CA LYS A 182 11.19 30.02 19.87
C LYS A 182 11.40 31.52 20.05
N ILE A 183 11.64 32.26 18.97
CA ILE A 183 12.00 33.68 18.99
C ILE A 183 10.77 34.58 18.78
N ILE A 184 9.75 34.10 18.07
CA ILE A 184 8.54 34.88 17.80
C ILE A 184 7.67 34.98 19.07
N PRO A 185 7.34 36.21 19.53
CA PRO A 185 6.42 36.44 20.66
C PRO A 185 5.06 35.74 20.48
N ALA A 186 4.43 35.33 21.59
CA ALA A 186 3.21 34.52 21.55
C ALA A 186 2.01 35.25 20.91
N ASP A 187 1.91 36.57 21.11
CA ASP A 187 0.92 37.46 20.51
C ASP A 187 1.05 37.53 18.98
N VAL A 188 2.29 37.60 18.46
CA VAL A 188 2.55 37.57 17.02
C VAL A 188 2.14 36.23 16.41
N ARG A 189 2.34 35.11 17.13
CA ARG A 189 1.86 33.79 16.65
C ARG A 189 0.34 33.73 16.60
N GLN A 190 -0.34 34.22 17.63
CA GLN A 190 -1.80 34.28 17.63
C GLN A 190 -2.33 35.17 16.50
N GLN A 191 -1.69 36.32 16.24
CA GLN A 191 -2.04 37.16 15.09
C GLN A 191 -1.81 36.46 13.76
N MET A 192 -0.69 35.76 13.57
CA MET A 192 -0.43 35.01 12.34
C MET A 192 -1.42 33.85 12.13
N GLU A 193 -1.79 33.14 13.20
CA GLU A 193 -2.84 32.11 13.14
C GLU A 193 -4.21 32.71 12.80
N GLN A 194 -4.53 33.87 13.38
CA GLN A 194 -5.80 34.56 13.13
C GLN A 194 -5.88 35.10 11.70
N VAL A 195 -4.82 35.76 11.21
CA VAL A 195 -4.73 36.21 9.81
C VAL A 195 -4.77 35.02 8.84
N GLY A 196 -4.13 33.90 9.19
CA GLY A 196 -4.23 32.64 8.43
C GLY A 196 -5.68 32.13 8.36
N LYS A 197 -6.37 32.07 9.50
CA LYS A 197 -7.79 31.66 9.54
C LYS A 197 -8.70 32.62 8.76
N GLU A 198 -8.46 33.92 8.84
CA GLU A 198 -9.25 34.94 8.13
C GLU A 198 -9.00 34.88 6.62
N ALA A 199 -7.77 34.68 6.16
CA ALA A 199 -7.43 34.59 4.74
C ALA A 199 -8.01 33.34 4.06
N TYR A 200 -8.10 32.23 4.80
CA TYR A 200 -8.61 30.95 4.28
C TYR A 200 -10.10 30.71 4.58
N GLY A 201 -10.66 31.35 5.60
CA GLY A 201 -12.06 31.20 6.03
C GLY A 201 -13.10 31.89 5.15
N THR A 202 -12.70 32.71 4.17
CA THR A 202 -13.61 33.36 3.22
C THR A 202 -13.99 32.50 2.00
N ALA A 203 -13.47 31.27 1.87
CA ALA A 203 -13.95 30.33 0.87
C ALA A 203 -15.26 29.68 1.37
N ASP A 204 -16.39 30.16 0.84
CA ASP A 204 -17.76 29.83 1.23
C ASP A 204 -18.03 28.31 1.23
N SER A 205 -17.99 27.70 2.42
CA SER A 205 -18.31 26.30 2.70
C SER A 205 -19.71 26.18 3.32
N THR A 206 -20.73 26.80 2.73
CA THR A 206 -22.09 26.60 3.21
C THR A 206 -22.65 25.22 2.86
N GLN A 207 -22.95 24.48 3.94
CA GLN A 207 -23.91 23.38 4.10
C GLN A 207 -23.48 21.95 3.73
N LEU A 208 -22.84 21.29 4.71
CA LEU A 208 -23.01 19.84 4.91
C LEU A 208 -23.95 19.60 6.11
N PRO A 209 -24.83 18.58 6.05
CA PRO A 209 -25.84 18.33 7.06
C PRO A 209 -25.22 17.83 8.38
N THR A 210 -25.83 18.28 9.47
CA THR A 210 -25.49 17.94 10.86
C THR A 210 -25.44 16.42 11.08
N PRO A 211 -24.36 15.87 11.67
CA PRO A 211 -24.35 14.47 12.07
C PRO A 211 -25.30 14.23 13.25
N ALA A 212 -26.04 13.12 13.18
CA ALA A 212 -26.95 12.66 14.22
C ALA A 212 -26.21 12.32 15.53
N PRO A 213 -26.88 12.37 16.70
CA PRO A 213 -26.26 12.19 18.00
C PRO A 213 -25.69 10.78 18.18
N VAL A 214 -24.45 10.73 18.67
CA VAL A 214 -23.73 9.50 19.03
C VAL A 214 -24.24 9.02 20.39
N PHE A 215 -24.80 7.81 20.42
CA PHE A 215 -25.10 7.07 21.65
C PHE A 215 -23.81 6.45 22.19
N THR A 216 -23.53 6.68 23.47
CA THR A 216 -22.50 5.98 24.25
C THR A 216 -23.10 4.76 24.94
N GLU A 217 -22.71 3.56 24.49
CA GLU A 217 -22.71 2.35 25.31
C GLU A 217 -21.36 1.65 25.17
N GLU A 218 -20.76 1.29 26.30
CA GLU A 218 -19.60 0.42 26.38
C GLU A 218 -20.00 -0.98 25.88
N HIS A 219 -19.57 -1.33 24.66
CA HIS A 219 -19.66 -2.68 24.12
C HIS A 219 -18.27 -3.19 23.74
N HIS A 220 -17.96 -4.36 24.27
CA HIS A 220 -16.83 -5.18 23.84
C HIS A 220 -16.86 -5.35 22.32
N SER A 221 -15.81 -4.87 21.65
CA SER A 221 -15.39 -5.13 20.27
C SER A 221 -16.22 -6.13 19.44
N ASP A 222 -17.40 -5.72 18.97
CA ASP A 222 -18.34 -6.53 18.17
C ASP A 222 -18.22 -6.29 16.64
N HIS A 223 -17.13 -5.64 16.19
CA HIS A 223 -16.98 -5.20 14.79
C HIS A 223 -16.39 -6.26 13.83
N LEU A 224 -16.49 -7.55 14.16
CA LEU A 224 -16.22 -8.67 13.25
C LEU A 224 -17.38 -9.69 13.23
N ALA A 225 -18.60 -9.26 13.55
CA ALA A 225 -19.81 -10.07 13.38
C ALA A 225 -20.18 -10.19 11.88
N TYR A 226 -19.31 -10.80 11.07
CA TYR A 226 -19.76 -11.38 9.81
C TYR A 226 -20.72 -12.50 10.17
N GLY A 227 -22.00 -12.34 9.85
CA GLY A 227 -23.07 -13.27 10.26
C GLY A 227 -22.88 -14.71 9.78
N PHE A 228 -22.01 -14.95 8.77
CA PHE A 228 -21.74 -16.29 8.25
C PHE A 228 -20.34 -16.43 7.66
N ALA A 229 -19.45 -17.10 8.38
CA ALA A 229 -18.14 -17.49 7.84
C ALA A 229 -18.29 -18.77 7.02
N LEU A 230 -18.53 -18.64 5.70
CA LEU A 230 -18.71 -19.76 4.78
C LEU A 230 -17.54 -20.76 4.83
N CYS A 231 -16.32 -20.31 5.13
CA CYS A 231 -15.17 -21.19 5.35
C CYS A 231 -15.39 -22.22 6.48
N HIS A 232 -16.25 -21.95 7.46
CA HIS A 232 -16.59 -22.83 8.58
C HIS A 232 -17.92 -23.56 8.42
N ALA A 233 -18.66 -23.30 7.33
CA ALA A 233 -19.95 -23.94 7.09
C ALA A 233 -19.81 -25.47 6.94
N PRO A 234 -20.66 -26.27 7.58
CA PRO A 234 -20.68 -27.71 7.38
C PRO A 234 -21.28 -28.08 6.01
N VAL A 235 -20.88 -29.22 5.44
CA VAL A 235 -21.56 -29.78 4.26
C VAL A 235 -23.06 -29.93 4.56
N GLY A 236 -23.88 -29.49 3.61
CA GLY A 236 -25.33 -29.41 3.72
C GLY A 236 -25.86 -28.04 4.15
N ALA A 237 -25.00 -27.13 4.63
CA ALA A 237 -25.38 -25.76 5.01
C ALA A 237 -25.98 -24.99 3.82
N LEU A 238 -27.03 -24.22 4.11
CA LEU A 238 -27.67 -23.32 3.16
C LEU A 238 -27.12 -21.90 3.33
N PHE A 239 -26.81 -21.26 2.22
CA PHE A 239 -26.30 -19.89 2.19
C PHE A 239 -26.71 -19.20 0.90
N ARG A 240 -26.62 -17.88 0.84
CA ARG A 240 -26.84 -17.09 -0.37
C ARG A 240 -25.55 -16.45 -0.83
N VAL A 241 -25.39 -16.34 -2.14
CA VAL A 241 -24.37 -15.49 -2.77
C VAL A 241 -25.06 -14.62 -3.80
N LYS A 242 -25.11 -13.30 -3.56
CA LYS A 242 -25.85 -12.35 -4.42
C LYS A 242 -27.29 -12.82 -4.68
N ASP A 243 -28.04 -13.06 -3.61
CA ASP A 243 -29.43 -13.52 -3.61
C ASP A 243 -29.68 -14.94 -4.15
N VAL A 244 -28.68 -15.61 -4.73
CA VAL A 244 -28.84 -17.00 -5.21
C VAL A 244 -28.62 -17.97 -4.06
N PRO A 245 -29.62 -18.80 -3.69
CA PRO A 245 -29.48 -19.80 -2.64
C PRO A 245 -28.65 -20.99 -3.10
N TYR A 246 -27.66 -21.36 -2.31
CA TYR A 246 -26.78 -22.50 -2.50
C TYR A 246 -26.87 -23.45 -1.31
N ARG A 247 -26.57 -24.73 -1.57
CA ARG A 247 -26.29 -25.75 -0.57
C ARG A 247 -24.85 -26.20 -0.71
N LEU A 248 -24.08 -26.13 0.36
CA LEU A 248 -22.71 -26.63 0.38
C LEU A 248 -22.72 -28.15 0.20
N ALA A 249 -22.11 -28.64 -0.88
CA ALA A 249 -22.14 -30.05 -1.26
C ALA A 249 -20.86 -30.79 -0.87
N ASP A 250 -19.71 -30.12 -0.96
CA ASP A 250 -18.41 -30.72 -0.62
C ASP A 250 -17.41 -29.66 -0.15
N VAL A 251 -16.40 -30.11 0.60
CA VAL A 251 -15.31 -29.27 1.11
C VAL A 251 -13.98 -30.01 0.98
N GLU A 252 -13.10 -29.47 0.15
CA GLU A 252 -11.70 -29.87 0.09
C GLU A 252 -10.86 -28.93 0.95
N ARG A 253 -9.87 -29.48 1.68
CA ARG A 253 -8.92 -28.70 2.47
C ARG A 253 -7.53 -28.86 1.91
N PHE A 254 -6.77 -27.78 1.92
CA PHE A 254 -5.39 -27.77 1.46
C PHE A 254 -4.48 -27.31 2.60
N GLU A 255 -3.55 -28.18 2.98
CA GLU A 255 -2.52 -27.92 3.98
C GLU A 255 -1.19 -27.65 3.26
N TRP A 256 -0.80 -26.38 3.21
CA TRP A 256 0.40 -25.95 2.50
C TRP A 256 1.65 -26.03 3.38
N THR A 257 2.73 -26.52 2.80
CA THR A 257 4.08 -26.61 3.37
C THR A 257 4.98 -25.53 2.76
N GLY A 258 5.79 -24.87 3.59
CA GLY A 258 6.78 -23.87 3.14
C GLY A 258 6.29 -22.42 3.04
N ALA A 259 4.99 -22.16 3.17
CA ALA A 259 4.50 -20.81 3.46
C ALA A 259 4.78 -20.52 4.94
N GLY A 260 5.43 -19.40 5.25
CA GLY A 260 5.93 -19.04 6.59
C GLY A 260 4.88 -19.05 7.73
N GLU A 261 3.61 -19.21 7.40
CA GLU A 261 2.55 -19.57 8.33
C GLU A 261 1.68 -20.66 7.70
N GLN A 262 1.56 -21.81 8.37
CA GLN A 262 0.70 -22.92 7.96
C GLN A 262 -0.76 -22.49 8.10
N ARG A 263 -1.31 -21.93 7.03
CA ARG A 263 -2.70 -21.50 7.00
C ARG A 263 -3.48 -22.34 6.00
N PRO A 264 -4.43 -23.18 6.45
CA PRO A 264 -5.16 -24.06 5.55
C PRO A 264 -6.07 -23.24 4.64
N SER A 265 -6.09 -23.57 3.34
CA SER A 265 -7.08 -23.04 2.40
C SER A 265 -8.16 -24.09 2.14
N ARG A 266 -9.31 -23.66 1.62
CA ARG A 266 -10.46 -24.54 1.36
C ARG A 266 -11.03 -24.29 -0.03
N VAL A 267 -11.48 -25.34 -0.69
CA VAL A 267 -12.36 -25.27 -1.87
C VAL A 267 -13.72 -25.82 -1.46
N LEU A 268 -14.75 -24.99 -1.63
CA LEU A 268 -16.11 -25.26 -1.23
C LEU A 268 -16.94 -25.45 -2.50
N THR A 269 -17.44 -26.66 -2.74
CA THR A 269 -18.33 -26.91 -3.89
C THR A 269 -19.77 -26.78 -3.42
N ALA A 270 -20.53 -25.86 -4.03
CA ALA A 270 -21.92 -25.63 -3.68
C ALA A 270 -22.83 -25.79 -4.89
N THR A 271 -24.02 -26.35 -4.66
CA THR A 271 -25.04 -26.56 -5.69
C THR A 271 -26.17 -25.57 -5.45
N PRO A 272 -26.60 -24.80 -6.47
CA PRO A 272 -27.73 -23.90 -6.33
C PRO A 272 -29.00 -24.70 -5.94
N GLN A 273 -29.86 -24.13 -5.10
CA GLN A 273 -31.17 -24.73 -4.77
C GLN A 273 -32.13 -24.66 -5.97
N GLU A 274 -31.94 -23.68 -6.84
CA GLU A 274 -32.64 -23.55 -8.12
C GLU A 274 -31.83 -24.20 -9.26
N LYS A 275 -32.42 -24.30 -10.46
CA LYS A 275 -31.76 -24.89 -11.63
C LYS A 275 -30.50 -24.09 -12.00
N GLY A 276 -29.33 -24.69 -11.87
CA GLY A 276 -28.05 -24.07 -12.23
C GLY A 276 -26.87 -25.04 -12.09
N ALA A 277 -25.69 -24.61 -12.54
CA ALA A 277 -24.45 -25.36 -12.36
C ALA A 277 -23.90 -25.18 -10.95
N SER A 278 -23.27 -26.23 -10.42
CA SER A 278 -22.49 -26.12 -9.18
C SER A 278 -21.38 -25.09 -9.33
N ARG A 279 -21.07 -24.39 -8.24
CA ARG A 279 -20.03 -23.36 -8.18
C ARG A 279 -19.01 -23.74 -7.13
N GLN A 280 -17.75 -23.44 -7.42
CA GLN A 280 -16.65 -23.60 -6.47
C GLN A 280 -16.31 -22.24 -5.84
N PHE A 281 -16.01 -22.26 -4.56
CA PHE A 281 -15.52 -21.10 -3.83
C PHE A 281 -14.19 -21.45 -3.16
N TYR A 282 -13.13 -20.76 -3.54
CA TYR A 282 -11.84 -20.89 -2.87
C TYR A 282 -11.73 -19.85 -1.76
N THR A 283 -11.22 -20.26 -0.61
CA THR A 283 -10.99 -19.36 0.49
C THR A 283 -9.68 -19.69 1.21
N HIS A 284 -8.99 -18.63 1.62
CA HIS A 284 -7.77 -18.71 2.40
C HIS A 284 -7.74 -17.53 3.39
N PRO A 285 -7.11 -17.71 4.56
CA PRO A 285 -7.03 -16.65 5.55
C PRO A 285 -5.93 -15.64 5.19
N ASP A 286 -6.21 -14.36 5.41
CA ASP A 286 -5.26 -13.25 5.32
C ASP A 286 -5.41 -12.37 6.56
N GLY A 287 -4.36 -12.31 7.39
CA GLY A 287 -4.45 -11.70 8.71
C GLY A 287 -5.56 -12.31 9.58
N ASN A 288 -6.53 -11.48 9.98
CA ASN A 288 -7.69 -11.87 10.79
C ASN A 288 -8.97 -12.08 9.94
N GLN A 289 -8.85 -12.13 8.63
CA GLN A 289 -9.98 -12.22 7.71
C GLN A 289 -9.83 -13.44 6.78
N TRP A 290 -10.94 -13.87 6.20
CA TRP A 290 -10.95 -14.86 5.14
C TRP A 290 -11.25 -14.17 3.81
N ILE A 291 -10.40 -14.40 2.81
CA ILE A 291 -10.62 -13.91 1.46
C ILE A 291 -11.33 -15.01 0.67
N TYR A 292 -12.38 -14.64 -0.05
CA TYR A 292 -13.16 -15.56 -0.87
C TYR A 292 -13.00 -15.25 -2.36
N PHE A 293 -12.99 -16.31 -3.17
CA PHE A 293 -13.00 -16.23 -4.62
C PHE A 293 -14.05 -17.17 -5.16
N ALA A 294 -14.86 -16.70 -6.10
CA ALA A 294 -15.64 -17.58 -6.94
C ALA A 294 -14.72 -18.20 -7.99
N GLU A 295 -14.74 -19.52 -8.11
CA GLU A 295 -13.92 -20.26 -9.06
C GLU A 295 -14.75 -20.83 -10.19
N ARG A 296 -14.22 -20.71 -11.41
CA ARG A 296 -14.71 -21.43 -12.58
C ARG A 296 -13.59 -22.33 -13.11
N PRO A 297 -13.77 -23.67 -13.09
CA PRO A 297 -12.86 -24.59 -13.75
C PRO A 297 -12.75 -24.27 -15.24
N LEU A 298 -11.51 -24.25 -15.73
CA LEU A 298 -11.23 -24.11 -17.15
C LEU A 298 -11.39 -25.46 -17.85
N ASP A 299 -11.94 -25.45 -19.05
CA ASP A 299 -12.01 -26.65 -19.88
C ASP A 299 -10.64 -27.04 -20.48
N ALA A 300 -10.60 -28.16 -21.21
CA ALA A 300 -9.35 -28.67 -21.77
C ALA A 300 -8.73 -27.73 -22.83
N ASP A 301 -9.56 -27.01 -23.59
CA ASP A 301 -9.11 -26.10 -24.65
C ASP A 301 -8.60 -24.79 -24.03
N GLU A 302 -9.30 -24.24 -23.03
CA GLU A 302 -8.85 -23.10 -22.24
C GLU A 302 -7.50 -23.38 -21.56
N ARG A 303 -7.36 -24.55 -20.91
CA ARG A 303 -6.08 -24.97 -20.29
C ARG A 303 -4.95 -25.08 -21.32
N LYS A 304 -5.26 -25.62 -22.50
CA LYS A 304 -4.32 -25.71 -23.62
C LYS A 304 -3.87 -24.33 -24.08
N MET A 305 -4.79 -23.40 -24.26
CA MET A 305 -4.46 -22.02 -24.67
C MET A 305 -3.56 -21.31 -23.66
N LEU A 306 -3.73 -21.60 -22.36
CA LEU A 306 -2.90 -21.04 -21.29
C LEU A 306 -1.55 -21.76 -21.10
N GLY A 307 -1.29 -22.86 -21.83
CA GLY A 307 -0.02 -23.58 -21.77
C GLY A 307 0.06 -24.68 -20.71
N PHE A 308 -1.06 -25.06 -20.08
CA PHE A 308 -1.12 -26.16 -19.09
C PHE A 308 -1.28 -27.55 -19.75
N GLN A 309 -0.44 -27.83 -20.77
CA GLN A 309 -0.31 -29.16 -21.36
C GLN A 309 1.01 -29.84 -21.01
N ALA A 310 2.01 -29.04 -20.66
CA ALA A 310 3.32 -29.53 -20.26
C ALA A 310 3.28 -30.01 -18.80
N PHE A 311 4.29 -30.81 -18.44
CA PHE A 311 4.49 -31.16 -17.03
C PHE A 311 4.82 -29.90 -16.21
N GLU A 312 5.67 -29.02 -16.72
CA GLU A 312 6.05 -27.79 -16.02
C GLU A 312 4.99 -26.68 -16.20
N PRO A 313 4.69 -25.91 -15.13
CA PRO A 313 3.83 -24.74 -15.23
C PRO A 313 4.46 -23.67 -16.13
N PRO A 314 3.67 -22.96 -16.94
CA PRO A 314 4.17 -21.81 -17.68
C PRO A 314 4.62 -20.69 -16.72
N ALA A 315 5.74 -20.02 -17.02
CA ALA A 315 6.24 -18.91 -16.19
C ALA A 315 5.32 -17.66 -16.22
N SER A 316 4.52 -17.51 -17.27
CA SER A 316 3.51 -16.45 -17.41
C SER A 316 2.38 -16.93 -18.30
N LEU A 317 1.16 -16.46 -18.06
CA LEU A 317 -0.01 -16.75 -18.89
C LEU A 317 -0.38 -15.54 -19.76
N ARG A 318 -1.05 -15.81 -20.89
CA ARG A 318 -1.73 -14.78 -21.69
C ARG A 318 -3.20 -15.14 -21.81
N ASN A 319 -4.08 -14.20 -21.50
CA ASN A 319 -5.51 -14.32 -21.71
C ASN A 319 -6.00 -13.04 -22.42
N GLY A 320 -6.23 -13.14 -23.72
CA GLY A 320 -6.41 -11.96 -24.58
C GLY A 320 -5.17 -11.06 -24.58
N GLU A 321 -5.37 -9.76 -24.35
CA GLU A 321 -4.32 -8.74 -24.25
C GLU A 321 -3.62 -8.70 -22.88
N GLU A 322 -4.14 -9.45 -21.91
CA GLU A 322 -3.63 -9.44 -20.56
C GLU A 322 -2.53 -10.49 -20.36
N ARG A 323 -1.55 -10.11 -19.54
CA ARG A 323 -0.45 -10.99 -19.14
C ARG A 323 -0.48 -11.21 -17.64
N TYR A 324 -0.49 -12.48 -17.27
CA TYR A 324 -0.49 -12.91 -15.88
C TYR A 324 0.89 -13.45 -15.51
N TYR A 325 1.35 -13.08 -14.32
CA TYR A 325 2.64 -13.49 -13.77
C TYR A 325 2.39 -14.37 -12.56
N GLN A 326 3.29 -15.33 -12.32
CA GLN A 326 3.24 -16.15 -11.13
C GLN A 326 3.39 -15.27 -9.88
N LEU A 327 2.36 -15.27 -9.04
CA LEU A 327 2.31 -14.59 -7.74
C LEU A 327 2.93 -15.45 -6.65
N SER A 328 2.54 -16.72 -6.59
CA SER A 328 2.97 -17.65 -5.55
C SER A 328 3.08 -19.08 -6.09
N HIS A 329 3.83 -19.90 -5.36
CA HIS A 329 3.92 -21.35 -5.56
C HIS A 329 4.01 -22.03 -4.19
N ALA A 330 3.17 -23.04 -3.98
CA ALA A 330 3.11 -23.80 -2.73
C ALA A 330 3.00 -25.30 -2.99
N ARG A 331 3.50 -26.10 -2.06
CA ARG A 331 3.35 -27.56 -2.06
C ARG A 331 2.56 -27.97 -0.85
N GLY A 332 1.68 -28.95 -0.94
CA GLY A 332 0.82 -29.31 0.18
C GLY A 332 0.11 -30.64 0.03
N LEU A 333 -0.82 -30.87 0.95
CA LEU A 333 -1.73 -32.00 0.94
C LEU A 333 -3.15 -31.50 0.69
N ARG A 334 -3.82 -32.06 -0.32
CA ARG A 334 -5.26 -31.91 -0.54
C ARG A 334 -6.00 -33.03 0.20
N GLN A 335 -6.80 -32.67 1.18
CA GLN A 335 -7.72 -33.56 1.88
C GLN A 335 -9.10 -33.45 1.23
N SER A 336 -9.61 -34.58 0.75
CA SER A 336 -10.94 -34.71 0.14
C SER A 336 -11.68 -35.91 0.72
N ALA A 337 -12.94 -36.10 0.34
CA ALA A 337 -13.70 -37.31 0.67
C ALA A 337 -13.01 -38.61 0.16
N SER A 338 -12.18 -38.51 -0.89
CA SER A 338 -11.44 -39.64 -1.47
C SER A 338 -10.12 -39.96 -0.76
N GLY A 339 -9.74 -39.16 0.24
CA GLY A 339 -8.48 -39.27 0.98
C GLY A 339 -7.55 -38.08 0.74
N GLU A 340 -6.30 -38.26 1.14
CA GLU A 340 -5.24 -37.25 1.03
C GLU A 340 -4.42 -37.43 -0.25
N THR A 341 -4.17 -36.35 -0.98
CA THR A 341 -3.36 -36.35 -2.20
C THR A 341 -2.32 -35.23 -2.13
N PRO A 342 -1.02 -35.51 -2.34
CA PRO A 342 -0.03 -34.45 -2.47
C PRO A 342 -0.29 -33.61 -3.72
N VAL A 343 -0.19 -32.30 -3.57
CA VAL A 343 -0.46 -31.32 -4.63
C VAL A 343 0.55 -30.18 -4.63
N GLU A 344 0.70 -29.54 -5.78
CA GLU A 344 1.40 -28.28 -5.94
C GLU A 344 0.42 -27.23 -6.48
N GLU A 345 0.51 -25.99 -6.00
CA GLU A 345 -0.34 -24.87 -6.41
C GLU A 345 0.49 -23.71 -6.96
N TRP A 346 0.01 -23.10 -8.03
CA TRP A 346 0.49 -21.84 -8.58
C TRP A 346 -0.67 -20.86 -8.69
N VAL A 347 -0.44 -19.64 -8.21
CA VAL A 347 -1.38 -18.53 -8.40
C VAL A 347 -0.76 -17.54 -9.38
N TYR A 348 -1.53 -17.13 -10.38
CA TYR A 348 -1.11 -16.17 -11.39
C TYR A 348 -2.00 -14.92 -11.32
N PHE A 349 -1.39 -13.74 -11.30
CA PHE A 349 -2.09 -12.47 -11.19
C PHE A 349 -1.75 -11.53 -12.34
N SER A 350 -2.66 -10.59 -12.63
CA SER A 350 -2.43 -9.48 -13.54
C SER A 350 -2.55 -8.16 -12.78
N SER A 351 -1.73 -7.18 -13.13
CA SER A 351 -1.84 -5.82 -12.58
C SER A 351 -3.00 -5.01 -13.19
N ARG A 352 -3.63 -5.52 -14.26
CA ARG A 352 -4.70 -4.85 -15.01
C ARG A 352 -6.06 -5.51 -14.84
N ALA A 353 -6.10 -6.72 -14.28
CA ALA A 353 -7.31 -7.51 -14.13
C ALA A 353 -7.63 -7.73 -12.65
N THR A 354 -8.92 -7.82 -12.33
CA THR A 354 -9.38 -8.25 -11.01
C THR A 354 -9.36 -9.77 -10.85
N THR A 355 -9.31 -10.50 -11.96
CA THR A 355 -9.24 -11.95 -11.97
C THR A 355 -7.82 -12.45 -11.73
N ARG A 356 -7.72 -13.68 -11.24
CA ARG A 356 -6.47 -14.43 -11.13
C ARG A 356 -6.69 -15.86 -11.61
N PHE A 357 -5.62 -16.57 -11.91
CA PHE A 357 -5.69 -18.00 -12.22
C PHE A 357 -5.05 -18.79 -11.10
N ARG A 358 -5.68 -19.89 -10.70
CA ARG A 358 -5.11 -20.87 -9.78
C ARG A 358 -4.96 -22.18 -10.54
N ALA A 359 -3.75 -22.72 -10.49
CA ALA A 359 -3.40 -24.00 -11.09
C ALA A 359 -2.98 -24.94 -9.98
N VAL A 360 -3.64 -26.07 -9.86
CA VAL A 360 -3.29 -27.15 -8.94
C VAL A 360 -2.86 -28.36 -9.75
N ARG A 361 -1.78 -29.01 -9.35
CA ARG A 361 -1.28 -30.24 -9.96
C ARG A 361 -1.16 -31.33 -8.92
N ASP A 362 -1.70 -32.50 -9.23
CA ASP A 362 -1.56 -33.70 -8.40
C ASP A 362 -0.27 -34.49 -8.73
N THR A 363 0.01 -35.54 -7.95
CA THR A 363 1.16 -36.43 -8.19
C THR A 363 1.11 -37.21 -9.50
N ARG A 364 -0.06 -37.29 -10.15
CA ARG A 364 -0.24 -37.93 -11.45
C ARG A 364 0.08 -36.95 -12.59
N GLY A 365 0.34 -35.68 -12.28
CA GLY A 365 0.61 -34.62 -13.25
C GLY A 365 -0.66 -34.05 -13.89
N SER A 366 -1.84 -34.32 -13.33
CA SER A 366 -3.09 -33.77 -13.82
C SER A 366 -3.24 -32.31 -13.38
N TRP A 367 -3.57 -31.42 -14.32
CA TRP A 367 -3.79 -30.00 -14.08
C TRP A 367 -5.26 -29.68 -13.82
N GLU A 368 -5.54 -29.08 -12.67
CA GLU A 368 -6.80 -28.42 -12.35
C GLU A 368 -6.56 -26.91 -12.38
N VAL A 369 -7.04 -26.23 -13.42
CA VAL A 369 -6.87 -24.78 -13.56
C VAL A 369 -8.22 -24.10 -13.44
N THR A 370 -8.29 -23.12 -12.55
CA THR A 370 -9.49 -22.31 -12.32
C THR A 370 -9.18 -20.84 -12.58
N VAL A 371 -10.15 -20.13 -13.14
CA VAL A 371 -10.18 -18.66 -13.04
C VAL A 371 -10.88 -18.29 -11.74
N GLN A 372 -10.30 -17.36 -11.01
CA GLN A 372 -10.77 -16.90 -9.71
C GLN A 372 -11.20 -15.43 -9.81
N GLU A 373 -12.45 -15.17 -9.45
CA GLU A 373 -13.03 -13.84 -9.33
C GLU A 373 -13.15 -13.49 -7.83
N PRO A 374 -12.64 -12.34 -7.38
CA PRO A 374 -12.76 -11.96 -5.98
C PRO A 374 -14.23 -11.84 -5.57
N LEU A 375 -14.57 -12.42 -4.42
CA LEU A 375 -15.90 -12.39 -3.84
C LEU A 375 -15.83 -11.66 -2.50
N ASP A 376 -16.51 -10.53 -2.42
CA ASP A 376 -16.68 -9.81 -1.16
C ASP A 376 -17.51 -10.66 -0.19
N SER A 377 -17.04 -10.80 1.05
CA SER A 377 -17.69 -11.60 2.09
C SER A 377 -19.07 -11.04 2.46
N SER A 378 -19.32 -9.75 2.23
CA SER A 378 -20.64 -9.13 2.43
C SER A 378 -21.72 -9.68 1.51
N TYR A 379 -21.37 -10.33 0.39
CA TYR A 379 -22.34 -10.99 -0.48
C TYR A 379 -22.74 -12.38 0.00
N ILE A 380 -22.15 -12.89 1.09
CA ILE A 380 -22.36 -14.24 1.59
C ILE A 380 -23.20 -14.18 2.86
N GLU A 381 -24.39 -14.76 2.81
CA GLU A 381 -25.34 -14.75 3.93
C GLU A 381 -25.79 -16.16 4.29
N ALA A 382 -25.97 -16.45 5.57
CA ALA A 382 -26.63 -17.69 5.99
C ALA A 382 -28.11 -17.67 5.59
N VAL A 383 -28.64 -18.82 5.17
CA VAL A 383 -30.10 -18.99 5.07
C VAL A 383 -30.55 -19.66 6.37
N GLY A 384 -31.21 -18.87 7.22
CA GLY A 384 -31.79 -19.30 8.50
C GLY A 384 -33.02 -20.17 8.35
#